data_AF-A0A2T6DIS8-F1
#
_entry.id   AF-A0A2T6DIS8-F1
#
_cell.length_a   1.000
_cell.length_b   1.000
_cell.length_c   1.000
_cell.angle_alpha   90.00
_cell.angle_beta   90.00
_cell.angle_gamma   90.00
#
_symmetry.space_group_name_H-M   'P 1'
#
loop_
_entity.id
_entity.type
_entity.pdbx_description
1 polymer ?
#
loop_
_entity_poly.entity_id
_entity_poly.type
_entity_poly.pdbx_seq_one_letter_code
_entity_poly.pdbx_strand_id
1 'polypeptide(L)'
;MDDYAARQSDRDRAYERAYTSPEASRWIAEMPAEDRQRLQRQGLLKPCLPRRASGTLLSDDLADTVLASETPDIIAEIEPDEAESESDTVATPARSPSDVLASFCARLCGSNNPSLAFDAVCYGMGVLALEGESATQLAAKHGVSKQAFSKLAVQWCETFGLRPSRSMKSKLARKAYRERTKAFHDLRRLTRKQSV
;
A
#
# COMPACT_ATOMS: atom_id res chain seq x y z
N MET A 1 -23.07 9.72 20.44
CA MET A 1 -23.28 10.55 19.24
C MET A 1 -22.56 9.83 18.10
N ASP A 2 -23.23 8.89 17.43
CA ASP A 2 -22.72 8.20 16.21
C ASP A 2 -23.84 7.37 15.53
N ASP A 3 -24.92 8.05 15.15
CA ASP A 3 -26.10 7.44 14.50
C ASP A 3 -26.16 7.78 12.99
N TYR A 4 -25.24 8.61 12.50
CA TYR A 4 -25.18 8.99 11.09
C TYR A 4 -24.58 7.88 10.23
N ALA A 5 -23.50 7.25 10.70
CA ALA A 5 -22.80 6.21 9.94
C ALA A 5 -23.67 4.97 9.70
N ALA A 6 -24.45 4.56 10.69
CA ALA A 6 -25.40 3.45 10.58
C ALA A 6 -26.51 3.76 9.55
N ARG A 7 -27.16 4.93 9.69
CA ARG A 7 -28.18 5.38 8.74
C ARG A 7 -27.65 5.54 7.31
N GLN A 8 -26.41 5.99 7.15
CA GLN A 8 -25.79 6.09 5.83
C GLN A 8 -25.52 4.72 5.23
N SER A 9 -25.04 3.76 6.03
CA SER A 9 -24.81 2.39 5.55
C SER A 9 -26.10 1.69 5.10
N ASP A 10 -27.21 1.90 5.80
CA ASP A 10 -28.50 1.34 5.42
C ASP A 10 -29.02 1.97 4.11
N ARG A 11 -28.81 3.28 3.93
CA ARG A 11 -29.15 3.98 2.67
C ARG A 11 -28.31 3.51 1.50
N ASP A 12 -27.01 3.32 1.70
CA ASP A 12 -26.10 2.83 0.66
C ASP A 12 -26.48 1.41 0.23
N ARG A 13 -26.86 0.54 1.18
CA ARG A 13 -27.35 -0.83 0.91
C ARG A 13 -28.70 -0.83 0.18
N ALA A 14 -29.61 0.06 0.57
CA ALA A 14 -30.90 0.20 -0.11
C ALA A 14 -30.71 0.68 -1.57
N TYR A 15 -29.77 1.60 -1.78
CA TYR A 15 -29.40 2.09 -3.11
C TYR A 15 -28.78 0.98 -3.99
N GLU A 16 -27.87 0.18 -3.44
CA GLU A 16 -27.28 -0.96 -4.14
C GLU A 16 -28.34 -1.99 -4.57
N ARG A 17 -29.27 -2.35 -3.67
CA ARG A 17 -30.37 -3.28 -3.97
C ARG A 17 -31.29 -2.77 -5.06
N ALA A 18 -31.60 -1.47 -5.05
CA ALA A 18 -32.40 -0.85 -6.09
C ALA A 18 -31.71 -0.93 -7.46
N TYR A 19 -30.39 -0.73 -7.49
CA TYR A 19 -29.58 -0.77 -8.71
C TYR A 19 -29.41 -2.20 -9.27
N THR A 20 -29.25 -3.20 -8.39
CA THR A 20 -29.09 -4.62 -8.76
C THR A 20 -30.44 -5.33 -8.94
N SER A 21 -31.56 -4.62 -8.79
CA SER A 21 -32.88 -5.20 -8.95
C SER A 21 -33.12 -5.72 -10.39
N PRO A 22 -33.97 -6.74 -10.56
CA PRO A 22 -34.36 -7.23 -11.89
C PRO A 22 -34.98 -6.13 -12.75
N GLU A 23 -35.70 -5.21 -12.13
CA GLU A 23 -36.35 -4.07 -12.79
C GLU A 23 -35.32 -3.08 -13.35
N ALA A 24 -34.29 -2.73 -12.56
CA ALA A 24 -33.21 -1.85 -13.01
C ALA A 24 -32.40 -2.50 -14.15
N SER A 25 -32.11 -3.80 -14.05
CA SER A 25 -31.41 -4.55 -15.09
C SER A 25 -32.21 -4.60 -16.39
N ARG A 26 -33.53 -4.80 -16.28
CA ARG A 26 -34.45 -4.78 -17.42
C ARG A 26 -34.55 -3.41 -18.06
N TRP A 27 -34.62 -2.35 -17.26
CA TRP A 27 -34.60 -0.97 -17.75
C TRP A 27 -33.31 -0.64 -18.51
N ILE A 28 -32.15 -1.11 -18.05
CA ILE A 28 -30.87 -0.95 -18.77
C ILE A 28 -30.86 -1.74 -20.09
N ALA A 29 -31.49 -2.92 -20.12
CA ALA A 29 -31.59 -3.77 -21.31
C ALA A 29 -32.55 -3.18 -22.36
N GLU A 30 -33.65 -2.55 -21.93
CA GLU A 30 -34.66 -1.92 -22.81
C GLU A 30 -34.21 -0.55 -23.36
N MET A 31 -33.13 0.02 -22.82
CA MET A 31 -32.59 1.33 -23.22
C MET A 31 -31.94 1.30 -24.62
N PRO A 32 -32.07 2.38 -25.42
CA PRO A 32 -31.33 2.53 -26.68
C PRO A 32 -29.82 2.38 -26.50
N ALA A 33 -29.14 1.80 -27.49
CA ALA A 33 -27.71 1.54 -27.43
C ALA A 33 -26.87 2.82 -27.24
N GLU A 34 -27.30 3.94 -27.83
CA GLU A 34 -26.65 5.25 -27.67
C GLU A 34 -26.71 5.76 -26.24
N ASP A 35 -27.88 5.63 -25.60
CA ASP A 35 -28.08 6.04 -24.21
C ASP A 35 -27.30 5.14 -23.25
N ARG A 36 -27.26 3.83 -23.50
CA ARG A 36 -26.45 2.88 -22.72
C ARG A 36 -24.96 3.20 -22.80
N GLN A 37 -24.45 3.53 -24.00
CA GLN A 37 -23.06 3.95 -24.18
C GLN A 37 -22.76 5.29 -23.46
N ARG A 38 -23.71 6.24 -23.48
CA ARG A 38 -23.58 7.51 -22.76
C ARG A 38 -23.49 7.28 -21.25
N LEU A 39 -24.36 6.44 -20.70
CA LEU A 39 -24.33 6.07 -19.27
C LEU A 39 -23.06 5.29 -18.91
N GLN A 40 -22.56 4.42 -19.79
CA GLN A 40 -21.31 3.69 -19.59
C GLN A 40 -20.11 4.64 -19.49
N ARG A 41 -20.02 5.65 -20.38
CA ARG A 41 -18.96 6.67 -20.33
C ARG A 41 -19.02 7.50 -19.05
N GLN A 42 -20.21 7.70 -18.51
CA GLN A 42 -20.42 8.43 -17.25
C GLN A 42 -20.28 7.54 -16.01
N GLY A 43 -20.02 6.23 -16.18
CA GLY A 43 -19.90 5.29 -15.07
C GLY A 43 -21.23 5.00 -14.36
N LEU A 44 -22.36 5.39 -14.94
CA LEU A 44 -23.69 5.30 -14.35
C LEU A 44 -24.37 3.95 -14.57
N LEU A 45 -23.68 2.98 -15.19
CA LEU A 45 -24.11 1.57 -15.32
C LEU A 45 -23.83 0.74 -14.06
N LYS A 46 -23.28 1.35 -13.00
CA LYS A 46 -23.02 0.71 -11.71
C LYS A 46 -23.41 1.69 -10.59
N PRO A 47 -23.77 1.19 -9.39
CA PRO A 47 -24.09 2.07 -8.28
C PRO A 47 -22.86 2.91 -7.90
N CYS A 48 -23.05 4.23 -7.83
CA CYS A 48 -22.01 5.18 -7.44
C CYS A 48 -21.91 5.26 -5.91
N LEU A 49 -21.38 4.21 -5.29
CA LEU A 49 -21.09 4.19 -3.87
C LEU A 49 -19.62 4.54 -3.64
N PRO A 50 -19.27 5.32 -2.59
CA PRO A 50 -17.89 5.50 -2.17
C PRO A 50 -17.35 4.13 -1.75
N ARG A 51 -16.74 3.44 -2.70
CA ARG A 51 -16.19 2.11 -2.52
C ARG A 51 -15.09 2.23 -1.48
N ARG A 52 -15.39 1.87 -0.22
CA ARG A 52 -14.36 1.47 0.72
C ARG A 52 -13.59 0.33 0.05
N ALA A 53 -12.26 0.43 0.10
CA ALA A 53 -11.34 -0.38 -0.68
C ALA A 53 -11.79 -1.85 -0.76
N SER A 54 -11.70 -2.37 -1.98
CA SER A 54 -12.00 -3.73 -2.41
C SER A 54 -11.72 -4.79 -1.34
N GLY A 55 -12.71 -5.63 -1.02
CA GLY A 55 -12.41 -6.89 -0.33
C GLY A 55 -13.51 -7.57 0.49
N THR A 56 -14.69 -7.00 0.70
CA THR A 56 -15.75 -7.70 1.47
C THR A 56 -17.15 -7.37 0.94
N LEU A 57 -17.85 -8.39 0.43
CA LEU A 57 -19.30 -8.44 0.56
C LEU A 57 -19.57 -8.93 1.99
N LEU A 58 -20.36 -8.19 2.75
CA LEU A 58 -20.68 -8.44 4.16
C LEU A 58 -21.45 -9.76 4.45
N SER A 59 -21.58 -10.66 3.46
CA SER A 59 -22.31 -11.93 3.59
C SER A 59 -21.54 -13.19 3.21
N ASP A 60 -20.40 -13.07 2.52
CA ASP A 60 -19.57 -14.24 2.18
C ASP A 60 -18.34 -14.22 3.09
N ASP A 61 -18.08 -15.34 3.77
CA ASP A 61 -16.87 -15.49 4.57
C ASP A 61 -15.66 -15.30 3.65
N LEU A 62 -14.71 -14.45 4.06
CA LEU A 62 -13.48 -14.21 3.30
C LEU A 62 -12.74 -15.53 3.05
N ALA A 63 -12.83 -16.48 4.00
CA ALA A 63 -12.27 -17.83 3.89
C ALA A 63 -12.83 -18.64 2.71
N ASP A 64 -14.06 -18.36 2.26
CA ASP A 64 -14.70 -19.05 1.14
C ASP A 64 -14.33 -18.43 -0.22
N THR A 65 -13.56 -17.35 -0.23
CA THR A 65 -13.14 -16.66 -1.45
C THR A 65 -11.74 -17.08 -1.88
N VAL A 66 -11.51 -17.09 -3.19
CA VAL A 66 -10.18 -17.33 -3.79
C VAL A 66 -9.13 -16.31 -3.30
N LEU A 67 -9.57 -15.14 -2.79
CA LEU A 67 -8.68 -14.12 -2.22
C LEU A 67 -8.03 -14.53 -0.89
N ALA A 68 -8.60 -15.49 -0.16
CA ALA A 68 -8.01 -16.05 1.06
C ALA A 68 -7.14 -17.29 0.83
N SER A 69 -7.10 -17.79 -0.41
CA SER A 69 -6.25 -18.92 -0.78
C SER A 69 -4.86 -18.40 -1.15
N GLU A 70 -3.82 -18.86 -0.43
CA GLU A 70 -2.45 -18.75 -0.91
C GLU A 70 -2.30 -19.73 -2.09
N THR A 71 -2.56 -19.31 -3.32
CA THR A 71 -2.12 -20.10 -4.49
C THR A 71 -0.60 -20.02 -4.54
N PRO A 72 0.15 -21.12 -4.27
CA PRO A 72 1.59 -21.08 -4.32
C PRO A 72 2.03 -20.72 -5.74
N ASP A 73 2.92 -19.74 -5.83
CA ASP A 73 3.52 -19.30 -7.09
C ASP A 73 4.40 -20.43 -7.63
N ILE A 74 3.95 -21.06 -8.72
CA ILE A 74 4.55 -22.24 -9.37
C ILE A 74 6.01 -21.95 -9.84
N ILE A 75 6.41 -20.68 -9.83
CA ILE A 75 7.75 -20.21 -10.22
C ILE A 75 8.84 -20.67 -9.23
N ALA A 76 8.51 -21.00 -7.98
CA ALA A 76 9.49 -21.48 -7.00
C ALA A 76 10.02 -22.91 -7.26
N GLU A 77 9.41 -23.69 -8.16
CA GLU A 77 9.84 -25.07 -8.45
C GLU A 77 10.88 -25.18 -9.59
N ILE A 78 11.31 -24.07 -10.19
CA ILE A 78 12.28 -24.06 -11.30
C ILE A 78 13.48 -23.16 -10.97
N GLU A 79 14.28 -23.53 -9.96
CA GLU A 79 15.73 -23.26 -10.00
C GLU A 79 16.49 -24.20 -9.05
N PRO A 80 17.46 -25.01 -9.54
CA PRO A 80 18.27 -25.87 -8.70
C PRO A 80 19.39 -25.08 -7.98
N ASP A 81 19.67 -25.52 -6.74
CA ASP A 81 20.72 -25.10 -5.79
C ASP A 81 22.01 -24.48 -6.39
N GLU A 82 22.38 -23.28 -5.94
CA GLU A 82 23.79 -22.87 -5.77
C GLU A 82 24.03 -22.05 -4.48
N ALA A 83 24.60 -22.76 -3.51
CA ALA A 83 25.59 -22.40 -2.48
C ALA A 83 25.75 -20.95 -1.95
N GLU A 84 25.58 -20.88 -0.62
CA GLU A 84 26.47 -20.27 0.38
C GLU A 84 26.68 -18.75 0.43
N SER A 85 26.24 -18.16 1.55
CA SER A 85 26.90 -17.02 2.17
C SER A 85 26.66 -17.04 3.67
N GLU A 86 27.65 -17.55 4.41
CA GLU A 86 27.75 -17.43 5.86
C GLU A 86 27.73 -15.95 6.27
N SER A 87 26.84 -15.58 7.18
CA SER A 87 26.96 -14.33 7.92
C SER A 87 26.76 -14.58 9.41
N ASP A 88 27.85 -14.32 10.12
CA ASP A 88 28.07 -14.27 11.56
C ASP A 88 26.86 -13.68 12.33
N THR A 89 26.19 -14.50 13.15
CA THR A 89 25.05 -14.08 13.96
C THR A 89 25.46 -13.97 15.43
N VAL A 90 25.62 -12.73 15.87
CA VAL A 90 25.66 -12.36 17.29
C VAL A 90 24.31 -12.73 17.92
N ALA A 91 24.33 -13.71 18.82
CA ALA A 91 23.17 -14.24 19.53
C ALA A 91 22.46 -13.15 20.36
N THR A 92 21.39 -12.59 19.79
CA THR A 92 20.35 -11.84 20.51
C THR A 92 19.26 -12.85 20.89
N PRO A 93 18.63 -12.80 22.08
CA PRO A 93 17.61 -13.79 22.46
C PRO A 93 16.56 -13.91 21.35
N ALA A 94 16.49 -15.09 20.76
CA ALA A 94 15.72 -15.35 19.54
C ALA A 94 14.24 -15.09 19.84
N ARG A 95 13.74 -13.93 19.41
CA ARG A 95 12.29 -13.70 19.33
C ARG A 95 11.72 -14.78 18.42
N SER A 96 10.62 -15.39 18.83
CA SER A 96 9.97 -16.37 17.96
C SER A 96 9.58 -15.69 16.65
N PRO A 97 9.64 -16.37 15.50
CA PRO A 97 9.18 -15.82 14.23
C PRO A 97 7.73 -15.29 14.32
N SER A 98 6.89 -15.97 15.11
CA SER A 98 5.54 -15.52 15.44
C SER A 98 5.51 -14.18 16.17
N ASP A 99 6.41 -13.91 17.11
CA ASP A 99 6.46 -12.62 17.81
C ASP A 99 6.89 -11.49 16.87
N VAL A 100 7.81 -11.78 15.95
CA VAL A 100 8.26 -10.80 14.95
C VAL A 100 7.12 -10.45 14.00
N LEU A 101 6.39 -11.47 13.50
CA LEU A 101 5.21 -11.27 12.66
C LEU A 101 4.08 -10.57 13.39
N ALA A 102 3.78 -10.95 14.64
CA ALA A 102 2.77 -10.28 15.44
C ALA A 102 3.13 -8.81 15.69
N SER A 103 4.40 -8.51 15.98
CA SER A 103 4.92 -7.14 16.13
C SER A 103 4.80 -6.34 14.82
N PHE A 104 5.05 -6.98 13.67
CA PHE A 104 4.84 -6.40 12.35
C PHE A 104 3.38 -6.05 12.10
N CYS A 105 2.48 -7.02 12.23
CA CYS A 105 1.05 -6.83 12.02
C CYS A 105 0.46 -5.77 12.96
N ALA A 106 0.82 -5.78 14.25
CA ALA A 106 0.35 -4.78 15.21
C ALA A 106 0.74 -3.35 14.80
N ARG A 107 1.98 -3.15 14.33
CA ARG A 107 2.45 -1.84 13.85
C ARG A 107 1.82 -1.45 12.52
N LEU A 108 1.57 -2.42 11.64
CA LEU A 108 0.91 -2.17 10.36
C LEU A 108 -0.54 -1.71 10.58
N CYS A 109 -1.29 -2.43 11.41
CA CYS A 109 -2.66 -2.08 11.79
C CYS A 109 -2.75 -0.76 12.55
N GLY A 110 -1.74 -0.43 13.37
CA GLY A 110 -1.67 0.84 14.09
C GLY A 110 -1.22 2.03 13.23
N SER A 111 -0.84 1.81 11.96
CA SER A 111 -0.40 2.89 11.08
C SER A 111 -1.60 3.60 10.44
N ASN A 112 -1.49 4.92 10.24
CA ASN A 112 -2.55 5.71 9.62
C ASN A 112 -2.85 5.30 8.16
N ASN A 113 -1.87 4.68 7.48
CA ASN A 113 -1.97 4.20 6.11
C ASN A 113 -1.26 2.84 5.98
N PRO A 114 -1.94 1.72 6.30
CA PRO A 114 -1.33 0.39 6.30
C PRO A 114 -0.80 -0.01 4.93
N SER A 115 -1.50 0.31 3.84
CA SER A 115 -1.06 0.01 2.48
C SER A 115 0.26 0.71 2.11
N LEU A 116 0.44 1.96 2.53
CA LEU A 116 1.69 2.70 2.32
C LEU A 116 2.84 2.09 3.13
N ALA A 117 2.58 1.71 4.38
CA ALA A 117 3.57 1.08 5.24
C ALA A 117 3.99 -0.29 4.70
N PHE A 118 3.04 -1.08 4.21
CA PHE A 118 3.29 -2.37 3.58
C PHE A 118 4.15 -2.22 2.32
N ASP A 119 3.76 -1.36 1.37
CA ASP A 119 4.53 -1.10 0.15
C ASP A 119 5.95 -0.58 0.46
N ALA A 120 6.10 0.24 1.52
CA ALA A 120 7.41 0.73 1.96
C ALA A 120 8.31 -0.39 2.52
N VAL A 121 7.74 -1.37 3.22
CA VAL A 121 8.46 -2.55 3.72
C VAL A 121 8.86 -3.44 2.54
N CYS A 122 7.93 -3.75 1.63
CA CYS A 122 8.20 -4.56 0.45
C CYS A 122 9.27 -3.93 -0.46
N TYR A 123 9.24 -2.60 -0.64
CA TYR A 123 10.31 -1.86 -1.32
C TYR A 123 11.65 -1.95 -0.56
N GLY A 124 11.60 -1.82 0.77
CA GLY A 124 12.78 -1.87 1.63
C GLY A 124 13.48 -3.22 1.63
N MET A 125 12.72 -4.32 1.54
CA MET A 125 13.24 -5.70 1.42
C MET A 125 13.65 -6.06 -0.02
N GLY A 126 13.20 -5.28 -1.01
CA GLY A 126 13.53 -5.51 -2.41
C GLY A 126 12.56 -6.42 -3.15
N VAL A 127 11.44 -6.79 -2.53
CA VAL A 127 10.36 -7.58 -3.17
C VAL A 127 9.80 -6.83 -4.37
N LEU A 128 9.51 -5.53 -4.21
CA LEU A 128 9.00 -4.68 -5.31
C LEU A 128 10.07 -4.33 -6.36
N ALA A 129 11.34 -4.71 -6.14
CA ALA A 129 12.36 -4.59 -7.19
C ALA A 129 12.20 -5.67 -8.28
N LEU A 130 11.42 -6.73 -8.01
CA LEU A 130 11.07 -7.77 -8.99
C LEU A 130 9.97 -7.29 -9.94
N GLU A 131 9.03 -6.48 -9.45
CA GLU A 131 7.95 -5.87 -10.26
C GLU A 131 8.39 -4.59 -11.01
N GLY A 132 9.61 -4.11 -10.76
CA GLY A 132 10.16 -2.93 -11.43
C GLY A 132 9.62 -1.58 -10.92
N GLU A 133 8.85 -1.56 -9.84
CA GLU A 133 8.30 -0.32 -9.30
C GLU A 133 9.38 0.52 -8.59
N SER A 134 9.54 1.77 -9.04
CA SER A 134 10.45 2.72 -8.40
C SER A 134 9.81 3.38 -7.17
N ALA A 135 10.65 3.80 -6.22
CA ALA A 135 10.21 4.60 -5.06
C ALA A 135 9.42 5.87 -5.45
N THR A 136 9.64 6.41 -6.65
CA THR A 136 8.92 7.60 -7.13
C THR A 136 7.48 7.23 -7.53
N GLN A 137 7.29 6.10 -8.22
CA GLN A 137 5.97 5.61 -8.61
C GLN A 137 5.16 5.18 -7.39
N LEU A 138 5.77 4.45 -6.47
CA LEU A 138 5.15 4.06 -5.19
C LEU A 138 4.74 5.27 -4.35
N ALA A 139 5.61 6.29 -4.26
CA ALA A 139 5.26 7.52 -3.56
C ALA A 139 4.08 8.25 -4.21
N ALA A 140 4.03 8.31 -5.55
CA ALA A 140 2.93 8.92 -6.29
C ALA A 140 1.61 8.15 -6.09
N LYS A 141 1.65 6.80 -6.10
CA LYS A 141 0.50 5.92 -5.83
C LYS A 141 -0.16 6.23 -4.48
N HIS A 142 0.64 6.56 -3.47
CA HIS A 142 0.16 6.89 -2.12
C HIS A 142 0.01 8.39 -1.85
N GLY A 143 0.21 9.26 -2.84
CA GLY A 143 0.07 10.71 -2.69
C GLY A 143 1.11 11.34 -1.74
N VAL A 144 2.26 10.70 -1.54
CA VAL A 144 3.34 11.20 -0.66
C VAL A 144 4.56 11.62 -1.45
N SER A 145 5.43 12.43 -0.84
CA SER A 145 6.72 12.74 -1.47
C SER A 145 7.64 11.52 -1.46
N LYS A 146 8.50 11.40 -2.48
CA LYS A 146 9.54 10.35 -2.56
C LYS A 146 10.41 10.30 -1.31
N GLN A 147 10.71 11.45 -0.73
CA GLN A 147 11.53 11.58 0.48
C GLN A 147 10.78 11.04 1.70
N ALA A 148 9.47 11.30 1.82
CA ALA A 148 8.64 10.76 2.90
C ALA A 148 8.53 9.22 2.77
N PHE A 149 8.28 8.72 1.55
CA PHE A 149 8.26 7.28 1.27
C PHE A 149 9.60 6.61 1.64
N SER A 150 10.73 7.19 1.19
CA SER A 150 12.06 6.66 1.50
C SER A 150 12.38 6.68 2.99
N LYS A 151 11.94 7.72 3.72
CA LYS A 151 12.08 7.80 5.19
C LYS A 151 11.30 6.68 5.87
N LEU A 152 10.08 6.42 5.42
CA LEU A 152 9.23 5.35 5.95
C LEU A 152 9.88 3.98 5.73
N ALA A 153 10.31 3.66 4.51
CA ALA A 153 10.97 2.40 4.18
C ALA A 153 12.23 2.17 5.04
N VAL A 154 13.06 3.21 5.20
CA VAL A 154 14.23 3.17 6.10
C VAL A 154 13.84 2.85 7.54
N GLN A 155 12.81 3.52 8.06
CA GLN A 155 12.37 3.34 9.45
C GLN A 155 11.91 1.90 9.70
N TRP A 156 11.17 1.31 8.76
CA TRP A 156 10.75 -0.09 8.85
C TRP A 156 11.94 -1.04 8.79
N CYS A 157 12.89 -0.86 7.86
CA CYS A 157 14.11 -1.68 7.83
C CYS A 157 14.90 -1.59 9.15
N GLU A 158 15.07 -0.39 9.70
CA GLU A 158 15.78 -0.18 10.97
C GLU A 158 15.03 -0.80 12.16
N THR A 159 13.69 -0.77 12.15
CA THR A 159 12.84 -1.31 13.23
C THR A 159 12.90 -2.84 13.31
N PHE A 160 12.98 -3.52 12.16
CA PHE A 160 12.99 -4.98 12.07
C PHE A 160 14.38 -5.57 11.80
N GLY A 161 15.43 -4.73 11.76
CA GLY A 161 16.78 -5.18 11.46
C GLY A 161 16.96 -5.73 10.04
N LEU A 162 16.08 -5.35 9.11
CA LEU A 162 16.07 -5.86 7.74
C LEU A 162 17.22 -5.26 6.94
N ARG A 163 17.83 -6.08 6.09
CA ARG A 163 18.83 -5.63 5.12
C ARG A 163 18.14 -4.68 4.11
N PRO A 164 18.62 -3.43 3.96
CA PRO A 164 18.05 -2.51 2.99
C PRO A 164 18.32 -3.00 1.56
N SER A 165 17.34 -2.85 0.68
CA SER A 165 17.43 -3.28 -0.71
C SER A 165 18.47 -2.48 -1.51
N ARG A 166 18.91 -3.06 -2.64
CA ARG A 166 19.88 -2.43 -3.57
C ARG A 166 19.46 -1.06 -4.09
N SER A 167 18.15 -0.80 -4.15
CA SER A 167 17.58 0.46 -4.65
C SER A 167 17.63 1.57 -3.58
N MET A 168 17.88 1.21 -2.32
CA MET A 168 18.01 2.16 -1.22
C MET A 168 19.42 2.72 -1.10
N LYS A 169 19.51 4.00 -0.74
CA LYS A 169 20.79 4.65 -0.46
C LYS A 169 21.39 4.12 0.85
N SER A 170 22.70 3.86 0.82
CA SER A 170 23.47 3.46 2.00
C SER A 170 23.38 4.49 3.13
N LYS A 171 23.61 4.05 4.38
CA LYS A 171 23.59 4.94 5.57
C LYS A 171 24.57 6.11 5.40
N LEU A 172 25.76 5.85 4.86
CA LEU A 172 26.80 6.86 4.62
C LEU A 172 26.36 7.87 3.54
N ALA A 173 25.83 7.39 2.41
CA ALA A 173 25.29 8.27 1.36
C ALA A 173 24.13 9.14 1.86
N ARG A 174 23.26 8.60 2.73
CA ARG A 174 22.18 9.35 3.38
C ARG A 174 22.72 10.43 4.33
N LYS A 175 23.77 10.14 5.11
CA LYS A 175 24.41 11.11 6.01
C LYS A 175 25.01 12.28 5.23
N ALA A 176 25.82 11.98 4.20
CA ALA A 176 26.43 13.00 3.34
C ALA A 176 25.38 13.88 2.65
N TYR A 177 24.28 13.28 2.17
CA TYR A 177 23.18 14.05 1.57
C TYR A 177 22.51 14.99 2.57
N ARG A 178 22.24 14.51 3.81
CA ARG A 178 21.66 15.34 4.88
C ARG A 178 22.54 16.53 5.24
N GLU A 179 23.85 16.31 5.37
CA GLU A 179 24.83 17.37 5.66
C GLU A 179 24.86 18.41 4.54
N ARG A 180 24.91 17.98 3.28
CA ARG A 180 24.88 18.86 2.11
C ARG A 180 23.58 19.67 2.03
N THR A 181 22.42 19.04 2.25
CA THR A 181 21.12 19.74 2.26
C THR A 181 21.05 20.76 3.40
N LYS A 182 21.55 20.41 4.59
CA LYS A 182 21.60 21.33 5.74
C LYS A 182 22.49 22.54 5.43
N ALA A 183 23.71 22.33 4.94
CA ALA A 183 24.62 23.42 4.57
C ALA A 183 24.01 24.36 3.52
N PHE A 184 23.33 23.81 2.50
CA PHE A 184 22.64 24.61 1.49
C PHE A 184 21.48 25.43 2.08
N HIS A 185 20.70 24.84 2.99
CA HIS A 185 19.61 25.53 3.68
C HIS A 185 20.13 26.66 4.58
N ASP A 186 21.21 26.42 5.32
CA ASP A 186 21.86 27.40 6.19
C ASP A 186 22.42 28.58 5.36
N LEU A 187 23.04 28.29 4.21
CA LEU A 187 23.52 29.33 3.28
C LEU A 187 22.37 30.20 2.75
N ARG A 188 21.25 29.58 2.34
CA ARG A 188 20.04 30.30 1.90
C ARG A 188 19.42 31.16 3.00
N ARG A 189 19.48 30.71 4.25
CA ARG A 189 18.96 31.47 5.39
C ARG A 189 19.79 32.73 5.66
N LEU A 190 21.11 32.64 5.48
CA LEU A 190 22.03 33.77 5.64
C LEU A 190 21.84 34.81 4.53
N THR A 191 21.78 34.38 3.27
CA THR A 191 21.59 35.30 2.13
C THR A 191 20.25 36.03 2.17
N ARG A 192 19.18 35.37 2.63
CA ARG A 192 17.85 36.00 2.81
C ARG A 192 17.82 37.05 3.93
N LYS A 193 18.68 36.92 4.94
CA LYS A 193 18.79 37.89 6.05
C LYS A 193 19.59 39.13 5.69
N GLN A 194 20.42 39.08 4.65
CA GLN A 194 21.22 40.22 4.18
C GLN A 194 20.50 41.07 3.13
N SER A 195 19.36 40.61 2.61
CA SER A 195 18.55 41.30 1.60
C SER A 195 17.33 42.05 2.17
N VAL A 196 17.34 42.33 3.48
CA VAL A 196 16.35 43.13 4.23
C VAL A 196 17.13 44.17 5.01
#